data_AF-A0A359IEP5-F1
#
_entry.id   AF-A0A359IEP5-F1
#
_cell.length_a   1.000
_cell.length_b   1.000
_cell.length_c   1.000
_cell.angle_alpha   90.00
_cell.angle_beta   90.00
_cell.angle_gamma   90.00
#
_symmetry.space_group_name_H-M   'P 1'
#
loop_
_entity.id
_entity.type
_entity.pdbx_description
1 polymer ?
#
loop_
_entity_poly.entity_id
_entity_poly.type
_entity_poly.pdbx_seq_one_letter_code
_entity_poly.pdbx_strand_id
1 'polypeptide(L)'
;MWRLWDPTTAGELIMEKQWTRNFTLMNWDLRLMIITPVILRRILKFTACLVLFWTCAENEDTPRIIPRNVWNARNPVYPRRMENRRRHNTPFTGICIHYSGFSSDMSPRSLQDYQILHLGYPDINYHYIIDTKGRIFQGRDTVFFCETRNKTDPYIHLCCISDMKFPSGSWVPDKQKNSLRKLIQYLYNLYNIHDKDIFFYDSTGYEDLDFM
;
A
#
# COMPACT_ATOMS: atom_id res chain seq x y z
N MET A 1 5.94 65.36 -78.03
CA MET A 1 6.99 64.70 -77.21
C MET A 1 6.34 63.48 -76.58
N TRP A 2 6.37 62.33 -77.26
CA TRP A 2 5.71 61.09 -76.83
C TRP A 2 6.77 60.17 -76.23
N ARG A 3 6.66 59.85 -74.93
CA ARG A 3 7.49 58.83 -74.29
C ARG A 3 6.86 57.46 -74.55
N LEU A 4 7.63 56.57 -75.15
CA LEU A 4 7.31 55.16 -75.34
C LEU A 4 7.15 54.49 -73.95
N TRP A 5 6.03 53.80 -73.77
CA TRP A 5 5.77 52.94 -72.62
C TRP A 5 6.45 51.59 -72.87
N ASP A 6 7.38 51.22 -71.99
CA ASP A 6 8.13 49.96 -72.07
C ASP A 6 7.36 48.84 -71.33
N PRO A 7 6.82 47.83 -72.05
CA PRO A 7 5.97 46.79 -71.44
C PRO A 7 6.77 45.76 -70.62
N THR A 8 8.10 45.78 -70.65
CA THR A 8 8.93 44.73 -70.04
C THR A 8 9.01 44.84 -68.51
N THR A 9 9.00 46.05 -67.97
CA THR A 9 9.15 46.28 -66.51
C THR A 9 7.91 45.91 -65.68
N ALA A 10 6.72 45.92 -66.27
CA ALA A 10 5.49 45.54 -65.57
C ALA A 10 5.34 44.03 -65.35
N GLY A 11 5.85 43.21 -66.30
CA GLY A 11 5.80 41.76 -66.23
C GLY A 11 6.76 41.17 -65.20
N GLU A 12 7.98 41.71 -65.10
CA GLU A 12 8.99 41.29 -64.12
C GLU A 12 8.53 41.55 -62.67
N LEU A 13 7.90 42.71 -62.41
CA LEU A 13 7.45 43.09 -61.08
C LEU A 13 6.28 42.22 -60.55
N ILE A 14 5.44 41.70 -61.44
CA ILE A 14 4.34 40.78 -61.09
C ILE A 14 4.89 39.38 -60.80
N MET A 15 5.83 38.90 -61.63
CA MET A 15 6.51 37.61 -61.44
C MET A 15 7.29 37.58 -60.12
N GLU A 16 8.03 38.64 -59.80
CA GLU A 16 8.82 38.74 -58.57
C GLU A 16 7.95 38.79 -57.30
N LYS A 17 6.80 39.49 -57.35
CA LYS A 17 5.82 39.51 -56.25
C LYS A 17 5.10 38.18 -56.05
N GLN A 18 4.79 37.45 -57.13
CA GLN A 18 4.20 36.10 -57.01
C GLN A 18 5.22 35.09 -56.48
N TRP A 19 6.48 35.18 -56.91
CA TRP A 19 7.55 34.28 -56.46
C TRP A 19 7.84 34.46 -54.96
N THR A 20 7.95 35.69 -54.49
CA THR A 20 8.16 36.01 -53.06
C THR A 20 6.99 35.59 -52.17
N ARG A 21 5.74 35.76 -52.62
CA ARG A 21 4.54 35.27 -51.91
C ARG A 21 4.49 33.74 -51.82
N ASN A 22 4.78 33.03 -52.92
CA ASN A 22 4.80 31.58 -52.93
C ASN A 22 5.94 31.02 -52.06
N PHE A 23 7.10 31.68 -52.05
CA PHE A 23 8.24 31.29 -51.21
C PHE A 23 7.99 31.52 -49.71
N THR A 24 7.25 32.57 -49.35
CA THR A 24 6.84 32.79 -47.95
C THR A 24 5.81 31.76 -47.50
N LEU A 25 4.75 31.53 -48.29
CA LEU A 25 3.72 30.52 -47.96
C LEU A 25 4.32 29.11 -47.80
N MET A 26 5.22 28.71 -48.71
CA MET A 26 5.90 27.41 -48.63
C MET A 26 6.80 27.28 -47.38
N ASN A 27 7.39 28.38 -46.90
CA ASN A 27 8.16 28.40 -45.64
C ASN A 27 7.27 28.31 -44.39
N TRP A 28 6.05 28.84 -44.42
CA TRP A 28 5.09 28.70 -43.33
C TRP A 28 4.56 27.25 -43.24
N ASP A 29 4.25 26.64 -44.37
CA ASP A 29 3.78 25.23 -44.43
C ASP A 29 4.84 24.23 -43.97
N LEU A 30 6.11 24.43 -44.36
CA LEU A 30 7.22 23.59 -43.88
C LEU A 30 7.49 23.75 -42.38
N ARG A 31 7.38 24.97 -41.84
CA ARG A 31 7.52 25.22 -40.40
C ARG A 31 6.37 24.57 -39.63
N LEU A 32 5.14 24.66 -40.12
CA LEU A 32 3.98 24.00 -39.53
C LEU A 32 4.11 22.47 -39.61
N MET A 33 4.59 21.91 -40.72
CA MET A 33 4.83 20.46 -40.91
C MET A 33 5.89 19.87 -39.97
N ILE A 34 6.84 20.67 -39.47
CA ILE A 34 7.91 20.20 -38.56
C ILE A 34 7.59 20.51 -37.08
N ILE A 35 7.02 21.68 -36.79
CA ILE A 35 6.75 22.11 -35.41
C ILE A 35 5.57 21.31 -34.82
N THR A 36 4.53 21.03 -35.62
CA THR A 36 3.35 20.27 -35.16
C THR A 36 3.66 18.84 -34.71
N PRO A 37 4.43 18.00 -35.42
CA PRO A 37 4.76 16.65 -34.94
C PRO A 37 5.72 16.67 -33.74
N VAL A 38 6.56 17.70 -33.59
CA VAL A 38 7.46 17.84 -32.43
C VAL A 38 6.67 18.20 -31.16
N ILE A 39 5.74 19.16 -31.26
CA ILE A 39 4.84 19.52 -30.15
C ILE A 39 3.93 18.33 -29.81
N LEU A 40 3.35 17.67 -30.82
CA LEU A 40 2.50 16.50 -30.62
C LEU A 40 3.26 15.33 -29.94
N ARG A 41 4.50 15.05 -30.33
CA ARG A 41 5.35 14.05 -29.65
C ARG A 41 5.67 14.42 -28.20
N ARG A 42 5.87 15.71 -27.90
CA ARG A 42 6.11 16.18 -26.53
C ARG A 42 4.85 16.04 -25.68
N ILE A 43 3.69 16.40 -26.21
CA ILE A 43 2.39 16.21 -25.55
C ILE A 43 2.14 14.72 -25.30
N LEU A 44 2.32 13.86 -26.31
CA LEU A 44 2.17 12.40 -26.17
C LEU A 44 3.12 11.79 -25.12
N LYS A 45 4.37 12.26 -25.03
CA LYS A 45 5.31 11.82 -23.99
C LYS A 45 4.87 12.31 -22.61
N PHE A 46 4.39 13.54 -22.50
CA PHE A 46 3.94 14.12 -21.24
C PHE A 46 2.66 13.43 -20.73
N THR A 47 1.71 13.13 -21.61
CA THR A 47 0.50 12.36 -21.27
C THR A 47 0.85 10.93 -20.92
N ALA A 48 1.76 10.27 -21.65
CA ALA A 48 2.26 8.96 -21.26
C ALA A 48 2.92 8.97 -19.87
N CYS A 49 3.71 10.00 -19.54
CA CYS A 49 4.27 10.18 -18.21
C CYS A 49 3.17 10.38 -17.15
N LEU A 50 2.16 11.21 -17.39
CA LEU A 50 1.04 11.42 -16.47
C LEU A 50 0.22 10.14 -16.22
N VAL A 51 -0.01 9.34 -17.27
CA VAL A 51 -0.67 8.02 -17.13
C VAL A 51 0.19 7.07 -16.30
N LEU A 52 1.51 7.04 -16.52
CA LEU A 52 2.44 6.23 -15.72
C LEU A 52 2.46 6.67 -14.25
N PHE A 53 2.43 7.98 -13.98
CA PHE A 53 2.35 8.52 -12.62
C PHE A 53 1.04 8.15 -11.92
N TRP A 54 -0.09 8.12 -12.64
CA TRP A 54 -1.37 7.68 -12.06
C TRP A 54 -1.37 6.18 -11.77
N THR A 55 -0.86 5.35 -12.67
CA THR A 55 -0.78 3.89 -12.45
C THR A 55 0.23 3.49 -11.36
N CYS A 56 1.16 4.38 -11.02
CA CYS A 56 2.14 4.16 -9.95
C CYS A 56 1.74 4.76 -8.59
N ALA A 57 0.56 5.39 -8.48
CA ALA A 57 0.03 5.74 -7.16
C ALA A 57 -0.19 4.43 -6.39
N GLU A 58 0.64 4.19 -5.36
CA GLU A 58 0.50 3.03 -4.46
C GLU A 58 -0.94 2.92 -4.00
N ASN A 59 -1.49 1.71 -4.09
CA ASN A 59 -2.82 1.44 -3.58
C ASN A 59 -2.74 1.50 -2.04
N GLU A 60 -3.04 2.69 -1.47
CA GLU A 60 -2.92 2.96 -0.02
C GLU A 60 -3.70 1.97 0.85
N ASP A 61 -4.62 1.22 0.26
CA ASP A 61 -5.51 0.27 0.91
C ASP A 61 -4.81 -1.05 1.30
N THR A 62 -3.66 -1.39 0.69
CA THR A 62 -2.94 -2.63 1.07
C THR A 62 -1.98 -2.37 2.22
N PRO A 63 -2.10 -3.09 3.35
CA PRO A 63 -1.21 -2.91 4.49
C PRO A 63 0.22 -3.35 4.15
N ARG A 64 1.19 -2.49 4.47
CA ARG A 64 2.61 -2.84 4.39
C ARG A 64 3.00 -3.76 5.56
N ILE A 65 3.16 -5.04 5.28
CA ILE A 65 3.58 -6.05 6.26
C ILE A 65 5.11 -6.20 6.23
N ILE A 66 5.76 -6.01 7.37
CA ILE A 66 7.19 -6.21 7.57
C ILE A 66 7.44 -7.72 7.77
N PRO A 67 8.14 -8.39 6.85
CA PRO A 67 8.35 -9.83 6.93
C PRO A 67 9.28 -10.21 8.08
N ARG A 68 9.18 -11.47 8.53
CA ARG A 68 9.90 -12.02 9.69
C ARG A 68 11.40 -11.76 9.69
N ASN A 69 12.06 -11.91 8.54
CA ASN A 69 13.49 -11.68 8.39
C ASN A 69 13.89 -10.21 8.61
N VAL A 70 13.05 -9.25 8.25
CA VAL A 70 13.36 -7.81 8.37
C VAL A 70 13.37 -7.35 9.83
N TRP A 71 12.59 -7.98 10.72
CA TRP A 71 12.60 -7.68 12.15
C TRP A 71 13.40 -8.69 13.00
N ASN A 72 14.20 -9.54 12.35
CA ASN A 72 15.04 -10.56 13.02
C ASN A 72 14.23 -11.54 13.89
N ALA A 73 13.06 -11.98 13.42
CA ALA A 73 12.28 -13.02 14.07
C ALA A 73 13.12 -14.30 14.23
N ARG A 74 13.01 -14.96 15.39
CA ARG A 74 13.53 -16.34 15.54
C ARG A 74 12.78 -17.27 14.60
N ASN A 75 13.42 -18.36 14.23
CA ASN A 75 12.69 -19.55 13.80
C ASN A 75 11.93 -20.14 14.99
N PRO A 76 10.78 -20.82 14.75
CA PRO A 76 10.09 -21.55 15.80
C PRO A 76 11.03 -22.52 16.52
N VAL A 77 10.93 -22.55 17.85
CA VAL A 77 11.53 -23.58 18.70
C VAL A 77 10.57 -24.76 18.84
N TYR A 78 11.10 -25.95 19.13
CA TYR A 78 10.31 -27.20 19.23
C TYR A 78 9.52 -27.53 17.94
N PRO A 79 10.19 -27.84 16.83
CA PRO A 79 9.55 -28.04 15.52
C PRO A 79 8.44 -29.09 15.53
N ARG A 80 8.57 -30.17 16.32
CA ARG A 80 7.50 -31.17 16.49
C ARG A 80 6.25 -30.59 17.15
N ARG A 81 6.41 -29.74 18.17
CA ARG A 81 5.27 -29.07 18.81
C ARG A 81 4.63 -28.08 17.84
N MET A 82 5.43 -27.37 17.05
CA MET A 82 4.91 -26.45 16.04
C MET A 82 4.13 -27.18 14.95
N GLU A 83 4.64 -28.32 14.47
CA GLU A 83 3.97 -29.14 13.47
C GLU A 83 2.63 -29.68 13.96
N ASN A 84 2.53 -30.03 15.26
CA ASN A 84 1.24 -30.39 15.89
C ASN A 84 0.23 -29.23 15.93
N ARG A 85 0.66 -27.99 15.64
CA ARG A 85 -0.20 -26.82 15.50
C ARG A 85 -0.54 -26.50 14.05
N ARG A 86 -0.09 -27.30 13.08
CA ARG A 86 -0.43 -27.06 11.66
C ARG A 86 -1.95 -27.13 11.46
N ARG A 87 -2.46 -26.17 10.70
CA ARG A 87 -3.85 -26.12 10.27
C ARG A 87 -4.03 -27.08 9.10
N HIS A 88 -4.85 -28.11 9.26
CA HIS A 88 -5.18 -29.07 8.21
C HIS A 88 -6.39 -28.58 7.40
N ASN A 89 -6.22 -27.49 6.65
CA ASN A 89 -7.27 -26.84 5.84
C ASN A 89 -8.47 -26.27 6.62
N THR A 90 -8.34 -26.07 7.93
CA THR A 90 -9.34 -25.31 8.69
C THR A 90 -9.37 -23.87 8.15
N PRO A 91 -10.52 -23.36 7.66
CA PRO A 91 -10.62 -21.99 7.18
C PRO A 91 -10.55 -21.00 8.36
N PHE A 92 -10.14 -19.77 8.09
CA PHE A 92 -10.31 -18.69 9.08
C PHE A 92 -11.78 -18.29 9.13
N THR A 93 -12.34 -18.14 10.32
CA THR A 93 -13.74 -17.71 10.50
C THR A 93 -13.87 -16.35 11.17
N GLY A 94 -12.76 -15.72 11.57
CA GLY A 94 -12.80 -14.45 12.29
C GLY A 94 -11.41 -13.90 12.62
N ILE A 95 -11.40 -12.73 13.25
CA ILE A 95 -10.18 -12.04 13.71
C ILE A 95 -10.27 -11.80 15.21
N CYS A 96 -9.21 -12.17 15.93
CA CYS A 96 -9.10 -12.03 17.37
C CYS A 96 -8.01 -10.99 17.67
N ILE A 97 -8.38 -9.85 18.25
CA ILE A 97 -7.46 -8.73 18.45
C ILE A 97 -7.02 -8.67 19.92
N HIS A 98 -5.72 -8.66 20.15
CA HIS A 98 -5.09 -8.68 21.47
C HIS A 98 -4.33 -7.38 21.70
N TYR A 99 -4.09 -7.03 22.95
CA TYR A 99 -3.00 -6.14 23.34
C TYR A 99 -1.88 -6.97 23.99
N SER A 100 -0.65 -6.45 23.98
CA SER A 100 0.50 -7.20 24.49
C SER A 100 0.58 -7.29 26.02
N GLY A 101 0.00 -6.32 26.74
CA GLY A 101 0.14 -6.18 28.19
C GLY A 101 1.52 -5.73 28.65
N PHE A 102 2.37 -5.29 27.71
CA PHE A 102 3.73 -4.83 27.94
C PHE A 102 3.87 -3.36 27.57
N SER A 103 4.96 -2.74 28.02
CA SER A 103 5.30 -1.37 27.66
C SER A 103 5.16 -1.11 26.15
N SER A 104 4.63 0.06 25.81
CA SER A 104 4.34 0.53 24.44
C SER A 104 5.58 0.66 23.54
N ASP A 105 6.78 0.58 24.10
CA ASP A 105 8.07 0.56 23.41
C ASP A 105 8.63 -0.86 23.19
N MET A 106 7.95 -1.90 23.68
CA MET A 106 8.36 -3.28 23.48
C MET A 106 8.50 -3.59 21.99
N SER A 107 9.60 -4.24 21.61
CA SER A 107 9.78 -4.70 20.23
C SER A 107 9.05 -6.03 19.98
N PRO A 108 8.61 -6.32 18.74
CA PRO A 108 8.08 -7.64 18.38
C PRO A 108 9.05 -8.79 18.73
N ARG A 109 10.36 -8.50 18.64
CA ARG A 109 11.44 -9.43 18.97
C ARG A 109 11.49 -9.76 20.46
N SER A 110 11.37 -8.74 21.31
CA SER A 110 11.31 -8.91 22.77
C SER A 110 10.03 -9.65 23.19
N LEU A 111 8.90 -9.35 22.55
CA LEU A 111 7.64 -10.07 22.77
C LEU A 111 7.76 -11.55 22.39
N GLN A 112 8.36 -11.86 21.23
CA GLN A 112 8.64 -13.24 20.81
C GLN A 112 9.52 -13.97 21.83
N ASP A 113 10.59 -13.31 22.30
CA ASP A 113 11.51 -13.89 23.28
C ASP A 113 10.82 -14.16 24.61
N TYR A 114 9.96 -13.26 25.07
CA TYR A 114 9.16 -13.49 26.27
C TYR A 114 8.26 -14.72 26.11
N GLN A 115 7.54 -14.82 24.99
CA GLN A 115 6.61 -15.93 24.77
C GLN A 115 7.33 -17.28 24.64
N ILE A 116 8.52 -17.31 24.06
CA ILE A 116 9.33 -18.52 23.96
C ILE A 116 9.95 -18.89 25.31
N LEU A 117 10.60 -17.94 25.99
CA LEU A 117 11.41 -18.20 27.17
C LEU A 117 10.59 -18.32 28.46
N HIS A 118 9.48 -17.59 28.57
CA HIS A 118 8.68 -17.53 29.79
C HIS A 118 7.32 -18.21 29.67
N LEU A 119 6.68 -18.20 28.50
CA LEU A 119 5.41 -18.92 28.29
C LEU A 119 5.60 -20.31 27.67
N GLY A 120 6.83 -20.62 27.24
CA GLY A 120 7.17 -21.90 26.62
C GLY A 120 6.48 -22.12 25.28
N TYR A 121 6.04 -21.07 24.58
CA TYR A 121 5.44 -21.19 23.26
C TYR A 121 6.51 -21.52 22.21
N PRO A 122 6.16 -22.25 21.13
CA PRO A 122 7.12 -22.60 20.11
C PRO A 122 7.52 -21.41 19.22
N ASP A 123 6.71 -20.35 19.17
CA ASP A 123 7.00 -19.11 18.43
C ASP A 123 6.16 -17.97 19.05
N ILE A 124 6.31 -16.75 18.54
CA ILE A 124 5.35 -15.68 18.80
C ILE A 124 3.92 -16.16 18.52
N ASN A 125 2.97 -15.75 19.36
CA ASN A 125 1.64 -16.33 19.47
C ASN A 125 0.55 -15.50 18.79
N TYR A 126 0.94 -14.77 17.75
CA TYR A 126 0.09 -13.89 16.98
C TYR A 126 0.51 -14.00 15.51
N HIS A 127 -0.45 -13.96 14.59
CA HIS A 127 -0.14 -13.95 13.16
C HIS A 127 0.39 -12.59 12.71
N TYR A 128 -0.05 -11.51 13.36
CA TYR A 128 0.43 -10.15 13.10
C TYR A 128 0.61 -9.37 14.39
N ILE A 129 1.60 -8.48 14.39
CA ILE A 129 1.89 -7.57 15.50
C ILE A 129 1.90 -6.14 14.95
N ILE A 130 1.29 -5.20 15.66
CA ILE A 130 1.24 -3.80 15.28
C ILE A 130 1.85 -2.98 16.42
N ASP A 131 2.89 -2.22 16.12
CA ASP A 131 3.49 -1.34 17.14
C ASP A 131 2.80 0.04 17.21
N THR A 132 3.18 0.84 18.19
CA THR A 132 2.64 2.19 18.40
C THR A 132 2.94 3.18 17.27
N LYS A 133 3.87 2.84 16.37
CA LYS A 133 4.21 3.63 15.18
C LYS A 133 3.38 3.24 13.95
N GLY A 134 2.50 2.24 14.06
CA GLY A 134 1.69 1.73 12.94
C GLY A 134 2.46 0.76 12.04
N ARG A 135 3.60 0.23 12.48
CA ARG A 135 4.30 -0.80 11.70
C ARG A 135 3.63 -2.15 11.95
N ILE A 136 3.26 -2.83 10.87
CA ILE A 136 2.67 -4.17 10.92
C ILE A 136 3.79 -5.18 10.68
N PHE A 137 3.99 -6.10 11.61
CA PHE A 137 5.00 -7.15 11.55
C PHE A 137 4.32 -8.50 11.33
N GLN A 138 4.84 -9.28 10.38
CA GLN A 138 4.47 -10.67 10.23
C GLN A 138 4.92 -11.46 11.46
N GLY A 139 3.96 -12.08 12.16
CA GLY A 139 4.20 -12.97 13.29
C GLY A 139 4.26 -14.42 12.83
N ARG A 140 3.59 -15.31 13.57
CA ARG A 140 3.46 -16.74 13.25
C ARG A 140 2.82 -16.92 11.88
N ASP A 141 3.33 -17.89 11.11
CA ASP A 141 2.76 -18.24 9.82
C ASP A 141 1.31 -18.74 10.00
N THR A 142 0.41 -18.25 9.14
CA THR A 142 -1.03 -18.54 9.16
C THR A 142 -1.37 -20.00 8.89
N VAL A 143 -0.40 -20.82 8.44
CA VAL A 143 -0.56 -22.27 8.35
C VAL A 143 -0.52 -22.97 9.72
N PHE A 144 -0.22 -22.26 10.81
CA PHE A 144 -0.21 -22.81 12.17
C PHE A 144 -1.16 -22.06 13.10
N PHE A 145 -1.83 -22.79 13.99
CA PHE A 145 -2.67 -22.22 15.03
C PHE A 145 -1.83 -21.47 16.09
N CYS A 146 -2.44 -20.46 16.72
CA CYS A 146 -1.92 -19.83 17.93
C CYS A 146 -2.28 -20.68 19.17
N GLU A 147 -1.45 -20.61 20.21
CA GLU A 147 -1.69 -21.13 21.56
C GLU A 147 -2.89 -20.41 22.18
N THR A 148 -4.04 -21.08 22.19
CA THR A 148 -5.24 -20.68 22.94
C THR A 148 -5.82 -21.90 23.66
N ARG A 149 -6.86 -21.70 24.47
CA ARG A 149 -7.55 -22.81 25.15
C ARG A 149 -8.14 -23.82 24.16
N ASN A 150 -8.57 -23.35 22.99
CA ASN A 150 -9.06 -24.19 21.92
C ASN A 150 -7.92 -24.49 20.93
N LYS A 151 -7.48 -25.74 20.83
CA LYS A 151 -6.34 -26.10 19.96
C LYS A 151 -6.62 -25.87 18.46
N THR A 152 -7.89 -25.85 18.05
CA THR A 152 -8.35 -25.64 16.68
C THR A 152 -9.03 -24.28 16.51
N ASP A 153 -8.51 -23.27 17.18
CA ASP A 153 -8.99 -21.89 17.11
C ASP A 153 -8.99 -21.37 15.65
N PRO A 154 -10.15 -21.06 15.05
CA PRO A 154 -10.24 -20.66 13.65
C PRO A 154 -9.92 -19.17 13.43
N TYR A 155 -9.41 -18.44 14.44
CA TYR A 155 -9.20 -17.01 14.33
C TYR A 155 -7.81 -16.61 13.84
N ILE A 156 -7.75 -15.46 13.16
CA ILE A 156 -6.50 -14.75 12.90
C ILE A 156 -6.20 -13.87 14.11
N HIS A 157 -5.12 -14.17 14.83
CA HIS A 157 -4.70 -13.40 15.99
C HIS A 157 -3.83 -12.19 15.60
N LEU A 158 -4.30 -10.99 15.95
CA LEU A 158 -3.56 -9.73 15.83
C LEU A 158 -3.16 -9.25 17.23
N CYS A 159 -1.96 -8.69 17.40
CA CYS A 159 -1.54 -8.10 18.67
C CYS A 159 -1.10 -6.65 18.49
N CYS A 160 -1.74 -5.73 19.22
CA CYS A 160 -1.27 -4.35 19.37
C CYS A 160 -0.28 -4.28 20.54
N ILE A 161 0.94 -3.85 20.28
CA ILE A 161 1.91 -3.56 21.35
C ILE A 161 1.40 -2.36 22.13
N SER A 162 1.08 -2.60 23.40
CA SER A 162 0.42 -1.69 24.31
C SER A 162 0.39 -2.28 25.72
N ASP A 163 0.46 -1.39 26.72
CA ASP A 163 0.38 -1.70 28.16
C ASP A 163 -1.04 -1.54 28.72
N MET A 164 -2.01 -1.25 27.84
CA MET A 164 -3.43 -1.02 28.15
C MET A 164 -3.73 0.22 29.01
N LYS A 165 -2.73 0.92 29.56
CA LYS A 165 -2.94 2.10 30.41
C LYS A 165 -3.15 3.34 29.55
N PHE A 166 -4.36 3.54 29.03
CA PHE A 166 -4.70 4.79 28.33
C PHE A 166 -5.52 5.72 29.23
N PRO A 167 -4.98 6.89 29.63
CA PRO A 167 -5.64 7.81 30.54
C PRO A 167 -6.89 8.54 29.98
N SER A 168 -7.27 8.32 28.72
CA SER A 168 -8.19 9.22 27.99
C SER A 168 -9.18 8.53 27.04
N GLY A 169 -9.49 7.24 27.25
CA GLY A 169 -10.51 6.53 26.45
C GLY A 169 -10.08 6.12 25.04
N SER A 170 -8.82 6.34 24.62
CA SER A 170 -8.30 5.84 23.34
C SER A 170 -7.42 4.60 23.55
N TRP A 171 -7.87 3.44 23.06
CA TRP A 171 -7.20 2.14 23.29
C TRP A 171 -5.88 1.93 22.52
N VAL A 172 -5.59 2.72 21.48
CA VAL A 172 -4.33 2.67 20.71
C VAL A 172 -4.05 4.04 20.05
N PRO A 173 -2.78 4.45 19.83
CA PRO A 173 -2.45 5.66 19.07
C PRO A 173 -2.97 5.62 17.62
N ASP A 174 -3.26 6.79 17.03
CA ASP A 174 -3.87 6.90 15.68
C ASP A 174 -3.14 6.10 14.60
N LYS A 175 -1.80 6.11 14.60
CA LYS A 175 -1.02 5.34 13.62
C LYS A 175 -1.23 3.84 13.76
N GLN A 176 -1.29 3.33 14.99
CA GLN A 176 -1.57 1.94 15.28
C GLN A 176 -3.02 1.60 14.93
N LYS A 177 -3.98 2.47 15.29
CA LYS A 177 -5.40 2.35 14.94
C LYS A 177 -5.62 2.24 13.42
N ASN A 178 -5.03 3.15 12.66
CA ASN A 178 -5.16 3.18 11.20
C ASN A 178 -4.56 1.94 10.55
N SER A 179 -3.43 1.47 11.08
CA SER A 179 -2.76 0.26 10.57
C SER A 179 -3.56 -1.00 10.92
N LEU A 180 -4.17 -1.05 12.11
CA LEU A 180 -5.10 -2.11 12.51
C LEU A 180 -6.32 -2.13 11.57
N ARG A 181 -6.96 -0.99 11.30
CA ARG A 181 -8.07 -0.88 10.34
C ARG A 181 -7.69 -1.41 8.95
N LYS A 182 -6.57 -0.94 8.39
CA LYS A 182 -6.07 -1.41 7.08
C LYS A 182 -5.80 -2.92 7.06
N LEU A 183 -5.20 -3.45 8.13
CA LEU A 183 -4.93 -4.88 8.24
C LEU A 183 -6.21 -5.70 8.34
N ILE A 184 -7.18 -5.25 9.14
CA ILE A 184 -8.49 -5.90 9.26
C ILE A 184 -9.18 -5.94 7.90
N GLN A 185 -9.26 -4.81 7.19
CA GLN A 185 -9.89 -4.74 5.88
C GLN A 185 -9.21 -5.66 4.85
N TYR A 186 -7.88 -5.73 4.89
CA TYR A 186 -7.13 -6.64 4.04
C TYR A 186 -7.44 -8.11 4.34
N LEU A 187 -7.48 -8.50 5.61
CA LEU A 187 -7.78 -9.87 6.03
C LEU A 187 -9.26 -10.25 5.82
N TYR A 188 -10.16 -9.30 6.03
CA TYR A 188 -11.58 -9.38 5.66
C TYR A 188 -11.70 -9.79 4.20
N ASN A 189 -11.05 -9.05 3.30
CA ASN A 189 -11.13 -9.30 1.86
C ASN A 189 -10.46 -10.61 1.47
N LEU A 190 -9.29 -10.91 2.07
CA LEU A 190 -8.50 -12.09 1.74
C LEU A 190 -9.16 -13.40 2.16
N TYR A 191 -9.87 -13.42 3.29
CA TYR A 191 -10.45 -14.62 3.88
C TYR A 191 -11.97 -14.63 3.95
N ASN A 192 -12.64 -13.60 3.43
CA ASN A 192 -14.10 -13.41 3.49
C ASN A 192 -14.63 -13.51 4.94
N ILE A 193 -13.98 -12.79 5.85
CA ILE A 193 -14.37 -12.69 7.26
C ILE A 193 -15.38 -11.55 7.40
N HIS A 194 -16.44 -11.71 8.18
CA HIS A 194 -17.43 -10.65 8.40
C HIS A 194 -17.21 -9.93 9.74
N ASP A 195 -17.72 -8.69 9.85
CA ASP A 195 -17.50 -7.82 11.02
C ASP A 195 -17.94 -8.46 12.34
N LYS A 196 -19.06 -9.19 12.33
CA LYS A 196 -19.57 -9.94 13.49
C LYS A 196 -18.59 -10.98 14.05
N ASP A 197 -17.59 -11.37 13.26
CA ASP A 197 -16.59 -12.38 13.60
C ASP A 197 -15.23 -11.74 13.97
N ILE A 198 -15.21 -10.42 14.18
CA ILE A 198 -14.05 -9.66 14.63
C ILE A 198 -14.28 -9.21 16.08
N PHE A 199 -13.37 -9.55 16.98
CA PHE A 199 -13.53 -9.20 18.40
C PHE A 199 -12.20 -8.96 19.10
N PHE A 200 -12.27 -8.26 20.24
CA PHE A 200 -11.15 -8.04 21.13
C PHE A 200 -11.05 -9.13 22.20
N TYR A 201 -9.87 -9.70 22.35
CA TYR A 201 -9.53 -10.67 23.37
C TYR A 201 -9.17 -9.95 24.67
N ASP A 202 -10.20 -9.42 25.33
CA ASP A 202 -10.30 -9.04 26.75
C ASP A 202 -11.57 -8.19 26.88
N SER A 203 -12.73 -8.82 26.99
CA SER A 203 -14.00 -8.13 27.16
C SER A 203 -14.15 -7.65 28.60
N THR A 204 -13.37 -6.64 29.01
CA THR A 204 -13.76 -5.74 30.12
C THR A 204 -14.78 -4.69 29.68
N GLY A 205 -15.29 -4.77 28.44
CA GLY A 205 -16.47 -4.03 27.98
C GLY A 205 -16.20 -2.65 27.39
N TYR A 206 -15.09 -2.46 26.67
CA TYR A 206 -14.82 -1.19 26.01
C TYR A 206 -14.90 -1.27 24.48
N GLU A 207 -16.01 -0.69 24.03
CA GLU A 207 -16.34 -0.07 22.74
C GLU A 207 -16.27 -0.95 21.49
N ASP A 208 -17.46 -1.20 20.95
CA ASP A 208 -17.73 -1.38 19.52
C ASP A 208 -16.94 -0.33 18.75
N LEU A 209 -15.74 -0.69 18.32
CA LEU A 209 -15.01 0.08 17.34
C LEU A 209 -15.77 -0.15 16.03
N ASP A 210 -16.58 0.84 15.66
CA ASP A 210 -17.22 0.91 14.36
C ASP A 210 -16.09 0.96 13.31
N PHE A 211 -15.71 -0.23 12.84
CA PHE A 211 -14.57 -0.43 11.93
C PHE A 211 -14.93 -0.10 10.49
N MET A 212 -16.22 0.09 10.22
CA MET A 212 -16.78 0.59 8.98
C MET A 212 -16.87 2.11 9.04
#